data_AF-A0A161J7W3-F1
#
_entry.id   AF-A0A161J7W3-F1
#
_cell.length_a   1.000
_cell.length_b   1.000
_cell.length_c   1.000
_cell.angle_alpha   90.00
_cell.angle_beta   90.00
_cell.angle_gamma   90.00
#
_symmetry.space_group_name_H-M   'P 1'
#
loop_
_entity.id
_entity.type
_entity.pdbx_description
1 polymer ?
#
loop_
_entity_poly.entity_id
_entity_poly.type
_entity_poly.pdbx_seq_one_letter_code
_entity_poly.pdbx_strand_id
1 'polypeptide(L)'
;MRVRRRLAISLMLGLASLPMATMARDKAAPSPATTRAQALVSFQRDLVSVLAPRADAMPLLGAALLARPLPNQPSSTNFHALITRAARADDASPAAQWARLTDCDAAARTCPNADALAALTAEAGDNAAIWLLKLGQDSANERRGDAREDLRRAAGAKLYDDYTGTALQALATTVGTLPPPPAAIDPGSAAGAWGVQVVMVFGVSGLLPAPQPGMQATARLCEDGKDDPAIRQSCLQLAHLLEWGSSPLARSLGLHLRETLSDDPEAQAAARAEMTNLAWEVRNFAALSARAAGDKALAQHLLALARNGGTEMSLMLAALRDEGIPLDAPGASEAAAIAPTASTVAP
;
A
#
# COMPACT_ATOMS: atom_id res chain seq x y z
N MET A 1 18.63 -28.42 -19.81
CA MET A 1 17.88 -29.69 -19.91
C MET A 1 18.09 -30.49 -18.63
N ARG A 2 17.08 -30.55 -17.75
CA ARG A 2 17.15 -31.30 -16.48
C ARG A 2 16.01 -32.33 -16.45
N VAL A 3 16.42 -33.59 -16.43
CA VAL A 3 15.57 -34.79 -16.44
C VAL A 3 14.78 -34.86 -15.13
N ARG A 4 13.45 -34.76 -15.21
CA ARG A 4 12.54 -35.00 -14.07
C ARG A 4 12.29 -36.51 -13.97
N ARG A 5 12.89 -37.14 -12.95
CA ARG A 5 12.62 -38.52 -12.53
C ARG A 5 11.19 -38.59 -11.98
N ARG A 6 10.32 -39.34 -12.64
CA ARG A 6 8.98 -39.71 -12.18
C ARG A 6 9.12 -40.91 -11.23
N LEU A 7 8.73 -40.77 -9.96
CA LEU A 7 8.42 -41.92 -9.12
C LEU A 7 6.94 -42.26 -9.31
N ALA A 8 6.70 -43.41 -9.94
CA ALA A 8 5.41 -44.08 -9.97
C ALA A 8 5.28 -44.90 -8.69
N ILE A 9 4.23 -44.65 -7.91
CA ILE A 9 3.80 -45.53 -6.82
C ILE A 9 2.53 -46.23 -7.31
N SER A 10 2.70 -47.51 -7.61
CA SER A 10 1.63 -48.45 -7.92
C SER A 10 0.93 -48.85 -6.63
N LEU A 11 -0.36 -48.53 -6.49
CA LEU A 11 -1.21 -49.07 -5.43
C LEU A 11 -2.22 -50.05 -6.04
N MET A 12 -2.21 -51.28 -5.55
CA MET A 12 -3.05 -52.39 -6.00
C MET A 12 -4.54 -52.12 -5.76
N LEU A 13 -5.37 -52.48 -6.76
CA LEU A 13 -6.82 -52.56 -6.65
C LEU A 13 -7.22 -53.79 -5.83
N GLY A 14 -7.86 -53.56 -4.69
CA GLY A 14 -8.73 -54.53 -4.01
C GLY A 14 -10.19 -54.13 -4.21
N LEU A 15 -10.95 -54.94 -4.94
CA LEU A 15 -12.40 -54.86 -5.09
C LEU A 15 -13.09 -55.22 -3.77
N ALA A 16 -13.78 -54.27 -3.17
CA ALA A 16 -14.86 -54.53 -2.22
C ALA A 16 -15.98 -53.54 -2.49
N SER A 17 -17.07 -54.07 -3.04
CA SER A 17 -18.36 -53.44 -3.22
C SER A 17 -18.94 -52.95 -1.88
N LEU A 18 -19.10 -51.63 -1.75
CA LEU A 18 -19.86 -50.99 -0.69
C LEU A 18 -21.06 -50.25 -1.32
N PRO A 19 -22.24 -50.29 -0.68
CA PRO A 19 -23.47 -49.74 -1.23
C PRO A 19 -23.33 -48.22 -1.40
N MET A 20 -23.80 -47.72 -2.54
CA MET A 20 -24.03 -46.30 -2.76
C MET A 20 -25.09 -45.82 -1.76
N ALA A 21 -24.64 -45.41 -0.58
CA ALA A 21 -25.38 -44.45 0.21
C ALA A 21 -25.31 -43.13 -0.57
N THR A 22 -26.45 -42.75 -1.15
CA THR A 22 -26.72 -41.42 -1.66
C THR A 22 -26.54 -40.43 -0.50
N MET A 23 -25.31 -39.94 -0.32
CA MET A 23 -25.10 -38.74 0.48
C MET A 23 -25.76 -37.59 -0.28
N ALA A 24 -27.01 -37.31 0.08
CA ALA A 24 -27.56 -35.99 -0.05
C ALA A 24 -26.52 -35.04 0.55
N ARG A 25 -25.94 -34.21 -0.32
CA ARG A 25 -25.09 -33.10 0.10
C ARG A 25 -26.03 -32.10 0.75
N ASP A 26 -26.36 -32.32 2.01
CA ASP A 26 -27.00 -31.30 2.83
C ASP A 26 -26.06 -30.10 2.78
N LYS A 27 -26.51 -29.04 2.09
CA LYS A 27 -25.85 -27.74 2.15
C LYS A 27 -25.99 -27.29 3.60
N ALA A 28 -24.98 -27.60 4.41
CA ALA A 28 -24.88 -27.10 5.77
C ALA A 28 -25.10 -25.57 5.73
N ALA A 29 -25.94 -25.08 6.63
CA ALA A 29 -26.23 -23.66 6.73
C ALA A 29 -24.90 -22.89 6.91
N PRO A 30 -24.75 -21.71 6.28
CA PRO A 30 -23.53 -20.93 6.40
C PRO A 30 -23.27 -20.59 7.87
N SER A 31 -21.99 -20.65 8.27
CA SER A 31 -21.59 -20.25 9.62
C SER A 31 -21.89 -18.76 9.86
N PRO A 32 -22.03 -18.32 11.13
CA PRO A 32 -22.21 -16.90 11.44
C PRO A 32 -21.13 -15.99 10.82
N ALA A 33 -19.89 -16.47 10.75
CA ALA A 33 -18.79 -15.75 10.10
C ALA A 33 -19.00 -15.61 8.58
N THR A 34 -19.45 -16.68 7.90
CA THR A 34 -19.76 -16.63 6.47
C THR A 34 -20.92 -15.68 6.18
N THR A 35 -21.98 -15.72 6.99
CA THR A 35 -23.12 -14.81 6.86
C THR A 35 -22.71 -13.35 7.06
N ARG A 36 -21.86 -13.07 8.05
CA ARG A 36 -21.30 -11.72 8.28
C ARG A 36 -20.45 -11.25 7.12
N ALA A 37 -19.58 -12.10 6.59
CA ALA A 37 -18.76 -11.77 5.42
C ALA A 37 -19.62 -11.45 4.18
N GLN A 38 -20.70 -12.21 3.97
CA GLN A 38 -21.66 -11.92 2.90
C GLN A 38 -22.37 -10.57 3.14
N ALA A 39 -22.80 -10.28 4.37
CA ALA A 39 -23.41 -9.00 4.71
C ALA A 39 -22.43 -7.83 4.51
N LEU A 40 -21.15 -8.01 4.82
CA LEU A 40 -20.11 -7.00 4.57
C LEU A 40 -19.92 -6.73 3.07
N VAL A 41 -19.87 -7.78 2.25
CA VAL A 41 -19.78 -7.64 0.78
C VAL A 41 -21.02 -6.94 0.21
N SER A 42 -22.22 -7.27 0.70
CA SER A 42 -23.45 -6.57 0.32
C SER A 42 -23.41 -5.09 0.74
N PHE A 43 -23.01 -4.80 1.97
CA PHE A 43 -22.85 -3.43 2.45
C PHE A 43 -21.86 -2.62 1.61
N GLN A 44 -20.74 -3.23 1.21
CA GLN A 44 -19.77 -2.61 0.32
C GLN A 44 -20.37 -2.28 -1.06
N ARG A 45 -21.20 -3.17 -1.61
CA ARG A 45 -21.96 -2.92 -2.87
C ARG A 45 -22.97 -1.78 -2.71
N ASP A 46 -23.65 -1.71 -1.57
CA ASP A 46 -24.62 -0.65 -1.29
C ASP A 46 -23.91 0.71 -1.22
N LEU A 47 -22.78 0.79 -0.52
CA LEU A 47 -21.93 2.00 -0.49
C LEU A 47 -21.52 2.43 -1.90
N VAL A 48 -21.00 1.50 -2.72
CA VAL A 48 -20.64 1.77 -4.11
C VAL A 48 -21.84 2.30 -4.90
N SER A 49 -23.01 1.69 -4.74
CA SER A 49 -24.23 2.07 -5.46
C SER A 49 -24.74 3.46 -5.07
N VAL A 50 -24.62 3.83 -3.80
CA VAL A 50 -25.01 5.17 -3.30
C VAL A 50 -24.02 6.25 -3.70
N LEU A 51 -22.73 5.91 -3.81
CA LEU A 51 -21.68 6.85 -4.21
C LEU A 51 -21.56 7.00 -5.72
N ALA A 52 -21.98 6.00 -6.50
CA ALA A 52 -21.87 6.03 -7.95
C ALA A 52 -22.52 7.26 -8.64
N PRO A 53 -23.64 7.82 -8.17
CA PRO A 53 -24.23 9.02 -8.79
C PRO A 53 -23.45 10.32 -8.54
N ARG A 54 -22.44 10.34 -7.65
CA ARG A 54 -21.66 11.54 -7.34
C ARG A 54 -20.89 12.05 -8.57
N ALA A 55 -20.60 13.35 -8.61
CA ALA A 55 -19.78 13.98 -9.65
C ALA A 55 -18.36 14.32 -9.16
N ASP A 56 -18.20 14.57 -7.86
CA ASP A 56 -16.93 14.98 -7.25
C ASP A 56 -15.90 13.83 -7.25
N ALA A 57 -14.63 14.17 -7.43
CA ALA A 57 -13.53 13.22 -7.59
C ALA A 57 -13.34 12.32 -6.36
N MET A 58 -13.33 12.90 -5.14
CA MET A 58 -12.98 12.16 -3.92
C MET A 58 -14.02 11.08 -3.56
N PRO A 59 -15.35 11.34 -3.54
CA PRO A 59 -16.35 10.29 -3.38
C PRO A 59 -16.29 9.21 -4.46
N LEU A 60 -16.02 9.59 -5.72
CA LEU A 60 -15.88 8.63 -6.83
C LEU A 60 -14.61 7.78 -6.70
N LEU A 61 -13.50 8.35 -6.22
CA LEU A 61 -12.28 7.62 -5.89
C LEU A 61 -12.55 6.59 -4.80
N GLY A 62 -13.20 6.99 -3.70
CA GLY A 62 -13.57 6.06 -2.63
C GLY A 62 -14.50 4.95 -3.13
N ALA A 63 -15.51 5.29 -3.94
CA ALA A 63 -16.40 4.31 -4.56
C ALA A 63 -15.64 3.33 -5.47
N ALA A 64 -14.71 3.81 -6.29
CA ALA A 64 -13.88 2.97 -7.14
C ALA A 64 -13.05 2.00 -6.30
N LEU A 65 -12.34 2.49 -5.27
CA LEU A 65 -11.53 1.65 -4.38
C LEU A 65 -12.38 0.58 -3.68
N LEU A 66 -13.60 0.92 -3.24
CA LEU A 66 -14.56 -0.04 -2.71
C LEU A 66 -15.09 -1.02 -3.77
N ALA A 67 -15.22 -0.61 -5.03
CA ALA A 67 -15.69 -1.49 -6.11
C ALA A 67 -14.63 -2.51 -6.56
N ARG A 68 -13.35 -2.21 -6.37
CA ARG A 68 -12.23 -2.99 -6.91
C ARG A 68 -12.20 -4.48 -6.51
N PRO A 69 -12.38 -4.87 -5.24
CA PRO A 69 -12.37 -6.29 -4.86
C PRO A 69 -13.71 -6.99 -5.15
N LEU A 70 -14.76 -6.27 -5.58
CA LEU A 70 -16.09 -6.83 -5.76
C LEU A 70 -16.21 -7.54 -7.11
N PRO A 71 -16.53 -8.85 -7.14
CA PRO A 71 -16.80 -9.53 -8.40
C PRO A 71 -18.17 -9.13 -8.96
N ASN A 72 -18.30 -9.26 -10.28
CA ASN A 72 -19.56 -9.14 -11.03
C ASN A 72 -20.32 -7.83 -10.77
N GLN A 73 -19.60 -6.71 -10.68
CA GLN A 73 -20.24 -5.40 -10.59
C GLN A 73 -20.89 -4.99 -11.92
N PRO A 74 -22.05 -4.30 -11.88
CA PRO A 74 -22.61 -3.62 -13.04
C PRO A 74 -21.57 -2.74 -13.75
N SER A 75 -21.72 -2.58 -15.07
CA SER A 75 -20.75 -1.79 -15.86
C SER A 75 -20.63 -0.34 -15.42
N SER A 76 -21.68 0.25 -14.85
CA SER A 76 -21.70 1.62 -14.35
C SER A 76 -21.10 1.81 -12.94
N THR A 77 -20.92 0.72 -12.17
CA THR A 77 -20.46 0.76 -10.78
C THR A 77 -19.24 -0.12 -10.54
N ASN A 78 -18.64 -0.65 -11.59
CA ASN A 78 -17.37 -1.35 -11.50
C ASN A 78 -16.21 -0.35 -11.30
N PHE A 79 -15.05 -0.89 -10.93
CA PHE A 79 -13.84 -0.10 -10.71
C PHE A 79 -13.53 0.82 -11.90
N HIS A 80 -13.44 0.26 -13.12
CA HIS A 80 -13.10 0.97 -14.35
C HIS A 80 -13.96 2.22 -14.58
N ALA A 81 -15.28 2.07 -14.52
CA ALA A 81 -16.22 3.16 -14.77
C ALA A 81 -16.13 4.25 -13.70
N LEU A 82 -16.04 3.87 -12.42
CA LEU A 82 -15.96 4.81 -11.31
C LEU A 82 -14.64 5.57 -11.31
N ILE A 83 -13.52 4.87 -11.52
CA ILE A 83 -12.20 5.50 -11.49
C ILE A 83 -11.96 6.40 -12.72
N THR A 84 -12.49 6.01 -13.88
CA THR A 84 -12.45 6.86 -15.08
C THR A 84 -13.24 8.15 -14.87
N ARG A 85 -14.37 8.08 -14.17
CA ARG A 85 -15.14 9.28 -13.81
C ARG A 85 -14.43 10.12 -12.76
N ALA A 86 -13.85 9.51 -11.72
CA ALA A 86 -13.06 10.22 -10.71
C ALA A 86 -11.91 11.02 -11.34
N ALA A 87 -11.20 10.44 -12.31
CA ALA A 87 -10.10 11.10 -13.01
C ALA A 87 -10.52 12.16 -14.04
N ARG A 88 -11.82 12.27 -14.34
CA ARG A 88 -12.38 13.26 -15.28
C ARG A 88 -13.21 14.35 -14.58
N ALA A 89 -13.40 14.24 -13.27
CA ALA A 89 -14.10 15.24 -12.49
C ALA A 89 -13.32 16.56 -12.49
N ASP A 90 -14.04 17.69 -12.38
CA ASP A 90 -13.42 19.02 -12.42
C ASP A 90 -12.46 19.27 -11.24
N ASP A 91 -12.69 18.58 -10.12
CA ASP A 91 -11.86 18.59 -8.91
C ASP A 91 -10.89 17.39 -8.83
N ALA A 92 -10.64 16.69 -9.95
CA ALA A 92 -9.75 15.54 -9.98
C ALA A 92 -8.32 15.91 -9.56
N SER A 93 -7.73 15.07 -8.72
CA SER A 93 -6.32 15.14 -8.36
C SER A 93 -5.53 13.98 -9.00
N PRO A 94 -4.19 14.08 -9.07
CA PRO A 94 -3.35 12.99 -9.57
C PRO A 94 -3.58 11.64 -8.87
N ALA A 95 -4.11 11.63 -7.64
CA ALA A 95 -4.44 10.41 -6.92
C ALA A 95 -5.47 9.53 -7.66
N ALA A 96 -6.40 10.14 -8.41
CA ALA A 96 -7.34 9.38 -9.23
C ALA A 96 -6.61 8.65 -10.36
N GLN A 97 -5.70 9.34 -11.07
CA GLN A 97 -4.87 8.71 -12.11
C GLN A 97 -3.93 7.65 -11.52
N TRP A 98 -3.39 7.89 -10.31
CA TRP A 98 -2.59 6.91 -9.59
C TRP A 98 -3.36 5.61 -9.37
N ALA A 99 -4.58 5.69 -8.83
CA ALA A 99 -5.43 4.50 -8.68
C ALA A 99 -5.76 3.83 -10.04
N ARG A 100 -5.95 4.61 -11.12
CA ARG A 100 -6.16 4.09 -12.49
C ARG A 100 -5.00 3.28 -13.04
N LEU A 101 -3.78 3.39 -12.51
CA LEU A 101 -2.67 2.52 -12.92
C LEU A 101 -3.00 1.03 -12.78
N THR A 102 -3.93 0.68 -11.88
CA THR A 102 -4.40 -0.70 -11.65
C THR A 102 -5.60 -1.11 -12.51
N ASP A 103 -6.13 -0.20 -13.32
CA ASP A 103 -7.22 -0.44 -14.25
C ASP A 103 -6.66 -1.03 -15.55
N CYS A 104 -6.15 -2.25 -15.46
CA CYS A 104 -5.42 -2.92 -16.52
C CYS A 104 -5.62 -4.44 -16.46
N ASP A 105 -5.40 -5.12 -17.59
CA ASP A 105 -5.37 -6.57 -17.63
C ASP A 105 -3.95 -7.07 -17.31
N ALA A 106 -3.77 -7.53 -16.08
CA ALA A 106 -2.51 -8.09 -15.61
C ALA A 106 -2.14 -9.40 -16.33
N ALA A 107 -3.12 -10.21 -16.74
CA ALA A 107 -2.88 -11.45 -17.47
C ALA A 107 -2.38 -11.17 -18.90
N ALA A 108 -2.89 -10.11 -19.52
CA ALA A 108 -2.40 -9.58 -20.78
C ALA A 108 -1.07 -8.79 -20.64
N ARG A 109 -0.50 -8.68 -19.42
CA ARG A 109 0.70 -7.89 -19.10
C ARG A 109 0.58 -6.41 -19.52
N THR A 110 -0.63 -5.86 -19.45
CA THR A 110 -0.90 -4.46 -19.77
C THR A 110 -0.86 -3.55 -18.54
N CYS A 111 -0.34 -4.06 -17.41
CA CYS A 111 -0.21 -3.32 -16.17
C CYS A 111 1.21 -2.74 -15.98
N PRO A 112 1.33 -1.48 -15.51
CA PRO A 112 0.25 -0.52 -15.22
C PRO A 112 -0.44 0.04 -16.48
N ASN A 113 -1.66 0.57 -16.30
CA ASN A 113 -2.42 1.27 -17.35
C ASN A 113 -1.59 2.42 -17.96
N ALA A 114 -1.29 2.30 -19.26
CA ALA A 114 -0.40 3.23 -19.97
C ALA A 114 -0.97 4.65 -20.09
N ASP A 115 -2.30 4.80 -20.29
CA ASP A 115 -2.94 6.10 -20.40
C ASP A 115 -2.90 6.84 -19.06
N ALA A 116 -3.15 6.13 -17.96
CA ALA A 116 -3.04 6.68 -16.61
C ALA A 116 -1.61 7.11 -16.29
N LEU A 117 -0.62 6.30 -16.69
CA LEU A 117 0.80 6.63 -16.51
C LEU A 117 1.23 7.86 -17.33
N ALA A 118 0.74 7.98 -18.56
CA ALA A 118 1.00 9.14 -19.41
C ALA A 118 0.39 10.41 -18.80
N ALA A 119 -0.87 10.34 -18.32
CA ALA A 119 -1.54 11.43 -17.63
C ALA A 119 -0.77 11.87 -16.38
N LEU A 120 -0.38 10.92 -15.51
CA LEU A 120 0.43 11.21 -14.32
C LEU A 120 1.76 11.89 -14.66
N THR A 121 2.45 11.41 -15.69
CA THR A 121 3.73 12.00 -16.11
C THR A 121 3.56 13.46 -16.56
N ALA A 122 2.44 13.79 -17.21
CA ALA A 122 2.14 15.15 -17.65
C ALA A 122 1.66 16.06 -16.50
N GLU A 123 0.80 15.56 -15.63
CA GLU A 123 0.14 16.34 -14.57
C GLU A 123 1.01 16.48 -13.31
N ALA A 124 1.82 15.47 -13.01
CA ALA A 124 2.58 15.34 -11.77
C ALA A 124 4.04 14.93 -12.01
N GLY A 125 4.64 15.38 -13.12
CA GLY A 125 6.04 15.07 -13.48
C GLY A 125 7.10 15.47 -12.45
N ASP A 126 6.76 16.30 -11.45
CA ASP A 126 7.61 16.66 -10.31
C ASP A 126 7.50 15.68 -9.11
N ASN A 127 6.77 14.56 -9.25
CA ASN A 127 6.63 13.52 -8.23
C ASN A 127 7.50 12.29 -8.55
N ALA A 128 8.45 11.97 -7.68
CA ALA A 128 9.37 10.84 -7.85
C ALA A 128 8.68 9.49 -7.95
N ALA A 129 7.54 9.27 -7.30
CA ALA A 129 6.85 7.99 -7.29
C ALA A 129 6.49 7.51 -8.72
N ILE A 130 6.17 8.44 -9.61
CA ILE A 130 5.85 8.17 -11.03
C ILE A 130 7.09 7.71 -11.79
N TRP A 131 8.23 8.37 -11.58
CA TRP A 131 9.49 7.97 -12.21
C TRP A 131 9.99 6.63 -11.68
N LEU A 132 9.77 6.33 -10.40
CA LEU A 132 10.10 5.02 -9.84
C LEU A 132 9.20 3.90 -10.38
N LEU A 133 7.94 4.17 -10.75
CA LEU A 133 7.11 3.22 -11.49
C LEU A 133 7.71 2.92 -12.88
N LYS A 134 8.08 3.96 -13.61
CA LYS A 134 8.68 3.83 -14.95
C LYS A 134 10.02 3.10 -14.90
N LEU A 135 10.88 3.45 -13.94
CA LEU A 135 12.14 2.76 -13.68
C LEU A 135 11.92 1.25 -13.48
N GLY A 136 10.91 0.88 -12.70
CA GLY A 136 10.52 -0.51 -12.50
C GLY A 136 10.12 -1.22 -13.80
N GLN A 137 9.32 -0.56 -14.65
CA GLN A 137 8.93 -1.09 -15.97
C GLN A 137 10.14 -1.23 -16.90
N ASP A 138 11.03 -0.23 -16.91
CA ASP A 138 12.17 -0.18 -17.81
C ASP A 138 13.22 -1.20 -17.41
N SER A 139 13.39 -1.41 -16.11
CA SER A 139 14.23 -2.50 -15.57
C SER A 139 13.66 -3.88 -15.93
N ALA A 140 12.35 -4.09 -15.79
CA ALA A 140 11.70 -5.36 -16.15
C ALA A 140 11.76 -5.67 -17.66
N ASN A 141 11.84 -4.63 -18.50
CA ASN A 141 11.97 -4.73 -19.95
C ASN A 141 13.43 -4.65 -20.44
N GLU A 142 14.41 -4.75 -19.53
CA GLU A 142 15.85 -4.71 -19.83
C GLU A 142 16.34 -3.41 -20.50
N ARG A 143 15.57 -2.32 -20.40
CA ARG A 143 15.88 -0.98 -20.94
C ARG A 143 16.72 -0.17 -19.97
N ARG A 144 17.98 -0.60 -19.79
CA ARG A 144 18.91 0.00 -18.79
C ARG A 144 19.15 1.50 -18.98
N GLY A 145 19.19 1.98 -20.22
CA GLY A 145 19.36 3.40 -20.52
C GLY A 145 18.18 4.23 -20.01
N ASP A 146 16.97 3.78 -20.32
CA ASP A 146 15.73 4.44 -19.90
C ASP A 146 15.58 4.40 -18.37
N ALA A 147 15.88 3.26 -17.73
CA ALA A 147 15.84 3.12 -16.28
C ALA A 147 16.80 4.10 -15.54
N ARG A 148 17.97 4.39 -16.12
CA ARG A 148 18.90 5.40 -15.57
C ARG A 148 18.38 6.82 -15.74
N GLU A 149 17.74 7.11 -16.86
CA GLU A 149 17.10 8.41 -17.09
C GLU A 149 15.90 8.61 -16.15
N ASP A 150 15.10 7.57 -15.91
CA ASP A 150 14.02 7.61 -14.93
C ASP A 150 14.55 7.81 -13.50
N LEU A 151 15.68 7.17 -13.13
CA LEU A 151 16.35 7.46 -11.85
C LEU A 151 16.72 8.95 -11.76
N ARG A 152 17.34 9.51 -12.80
CA ARG A 152 17.74 10.92 -12.83
C ARG A 152 16.54 11.86 -12.68
N ARG A 153 15.39 11.51 -13.28
CA ARG A 153 14.14 12.25 -13.14
C ARG A 153 13.54 12.12 -11.74
N ALA A 154 13.57 10.92 -11.16
CA ALA A 154 13.14 10.70 -9.79
C ALA A 154 13.98 11.51 -8.80
N ALA A 155 15.31 11.54 -8.99
CA ALA A 155 16.24 12.30 -8.16
C ALA A 155 16.06 13.83 -8.29
N GLY A 156 15.64 14.31 -9.48
CA GLY A 156 15.35 15.72 -9.74
C GLY A 156 13.92 16.15 -9.42
N ALA A 157 13.08 15.26 -8.90
CA ALA A 157 11.70 15.56 -8.52
C ALA A 157 11.63 16.43 -7.26
N LYS A 158 10.49 17.10 -7.03
CA LYS A 158 10.29 17.99 -5.87
C LYS A 158 9.69 17.30 -4.67
N LEU A 159 8.97 16.20 -4.89
CA LEU A 159 8.28 15.44 -3.85
C LEU A 159 8.26 13.95 -4.18
N TYR A 160 7.97 13.13 -3.18
CA TYR A 160 7.53 11.76 -3.36
C TYR A 160 6.15 11.59 -2.72
N ASP A 161 5.16 11.21 -3.53
CA ASP A 161 3.82 10.84 -3.07
C ASP A 161 3.28 9.66 -3.86
N ASP A 162 3.04 8.53 -3.19
CA ASP A 162 2.35 7.35 -3.76
C ASP A 162 0.84 7.38 -3.54
N TYR A 163 0.30 8.51 -3.08
CA TYR A 163 -1.12 8.81 -2.90
C TYR A 163 -1.88 7.83 -1.98
N THR A 164 -1.15 7.02 -1.20
CA THR A 164 -1.75 6.08 -0.24
C THR A 164 -2.59 6.83 0.80
N GLY A 165 -2.11 7.98 1.29
CA GLY A 165 -2.85 8.83 2.21
C GLY A 165 -4.15 9.37 1.61
N THR A 166 -4.14 9.82 0.35
CA THR A 166 -5.36 10.26 -0.35
C THR A 166 -6.35 9.11 -0.56
N ALA A 167 -5.87 7.89 -0.86
CA ALA A 167 -6.72 6.72 -0.97
C ALA A 167 -7.39 6.37 0.38
N LEU A 168 -6.64 6.42 1.48
CA LEU A 168 -7.18 6.24 2.84
C LEU A 168 -8.22 7.32 3.17
N GLN A 169 -7.97 8.57 2.80
CA GLN A 169 -8.92 9.67 2.98
C GLN A 169 -10.22 9.44 2.20
N ALA A 170 -10.11 9.05 0.94
CA ALA A 170 -11.26 8.75 0.09
C ALA A 170 -12.11 7.62 0.68
N LEU A 171 -11.48 6.54 1.13
CA LEU A 171 -12.16 5.42 1.80
C LEU A 171 -12.80 5.89 3.12
N ALA A 172 -12.06 6.58 3.99
CA ALA A 172 -12.56 6.98 5.32
C ALA A 172 -13.72 7.99 5.25
N THR A 173 -13.72 8.83 4.23
CA THR A 173 -14.82 9.77 3.93
C THR A 173 -16.05 9.04 3.40
N THR A 174 -15.87 7.97 2.62
CA THR A 174 -16.97 7.27 1.95
C THR A 174 -17.64 6.19 2.80
N VAL A 175 -16.89 5.42 3.60
CA VAL A 175 -17.46 4.32 4.42
C VAL A 175 -18.45 4.78 5.50
N GLY A 176 -18.45 6.08 5.83
CA GLY A 176 -19.40 6.70 6.75
C GLY A 176 -20.74 7.10 6.10
N THR A 177 -20.88 6.98 4.78
CA THR A 177 -22.07 7.43 4.03
C THR A 177 -23.32 6.63 4.38
N LEU A 178 -23.15 5.35 4.69
CA LEU A 178 -24.22 4.47 5.15
C LEU A 178 -23.82 3.80 6.47
N PRO A 179 -24.76 3.58 7.39
CA PRO A 179 -24.50 2.74 8.56
C PRO A 179 -24.32 1.28 8.11
N PRO A 180 -23.32 0.55 8.63
CA PRO A 180 -23.23 -0.89 8.43
C PRO A 180 -24.51 -1.61 8.90
N PRO A 181 -25.04 -2.57 8.12
CA PRO A 181 -26.22 -3.31 8.54
C PRO A 181 -25.89 -4.19 9.77
N PRO A 182 -26.85 -4.45 10.67
CA PRO A 182 -26.60 -5.27 11.87
C PRO A 182 -25.96 -6.63 11.58
N ALA A 183 -26.30 -7.24 10.44
CA ALA A 183 -25.73 -8.53 10.03
C ALA A 183 -24.24 -8.48 9.67
N ALA A 184 -23.69 -7.31 9.34
CA ALA A 184 -22.26 -7.13 9.07
C ALA A 184 -21.45 -6.82 10.35
N ILE A 185 -22.13 -6.49 11.45
CA ILE A 185 -21.49 -6.13 12.72
C ILE A 185 -21.23 -7.41 13.53
N ASP A 186 -20.04 -7.52 14.11
CA ASP A 186 -19.77 -8.57 15.09
C ASP A 186 -20.47 -8.22 16.42
N PRO A 187 -21.47 -8.99 16.89
CA PRO A 187 -22.13 -8.70 18.16
C PRO A 187 -21.19 -8.80 19.37
N GLY A 188 -20.05 -9.49 19.24
CA GLY A 188 -19.02 -9.57 20.28
C GLY A 188 -18.01 -8.42 20.25
N SER A 189 -18.02 -7.56 19.23
CA SER A 189 -17.08 -6.43 19.12
C SER A 189 -17.63 -5.18 19.80
N ALA A 190 -16.86 -4.62 20.73
CA ALA A 190 -17.18 -3.35 21.37
C ALA A 190 -17.11 -2.15 20.38
N ALA A 191 -16.42 -2.29 19.25
CA ALA A 191 -16.32 -1.25 18.23
C ALA A 191 -17.62 -1.09 17.40
N GLY A 192 -18.44 -2.14 17.31
CA GLY A 192 -19.69 -2.13 16.54
C GLY A 192 -19.49 -1.66 15.09
N ALA A 193 -20.31 -0.71 14.63
CA ALA A 193 -20.23 -0.14 13.29
C ALA A 193 -18.86 0.50 12.95
N TRP A 194 -18.18 1.07 13.94
CA TRP A 194 -16.85 1.66 13.73
C TRP A 194 -15.80 0.60 13.42
N GLY A 195 -15.93 -0.59 14.03
CA GLY A 195 -15.09 -1.74 13.73
C GLY A 195 -15.24 -2.18 12.27
N VAL A 196 -16.46 -2.17 11.73
CA VAL A 196 -16.70 -2.46 10.31
C VAL A 196 -16.05 -1.41 9.41
N GLN A 197 -16.28 -0.12 9.70
CA GLN A 197 -15.73 0.97 8.89
C GLN A 197 -14.20 0.99 8.87
N VAL A 198 -13.54 0.80 10.03
CA VAL A 198 -12.08 0.80 10.09
C VAL A 198 -11.48 -0.38 9.34
N VAL A 199 -12.12 -1.56 9.39
CA VAL A 199 -11.72 -2.72 8.57
C VAL A 199 -11.90 -2.43 7.07
N MET A 200 -12.96 -1.74 6.67
CA MET A 200 -13.14 -1.36 5.26
C MET A 200 -12.10 -0.34 4.78
N VAL A 201 -11.59 0.54 5.64
CA VAL A 201 -10.58 1.55 5.26
C VAL A 201 -9.17 0.97 5.26
N PHE A 202 -8.76 0.37 6.38
CA PHE A 202 -7.38 -0.11 6.58
C PHE A 202 -7.18 -1.58 6.19
N GLY A 203 -8.26 -2.37 6.11
CA GLY A 203 -8.20 -3.76 5.67
C GLY A 203 -8.28 -3.93 4.14
N VAL A 204 -9.09 -3.10 3.46
CA VAL A 204 -9.20 -3.14 1.98
C VAL A 204 -7.94 -2.56 1.32
N SER A 205 -7.33 -1.53 1.90
CA SER A 205 -6.08 -0.94 1.38
C SER A 205 -4.90 -1.93 1.42
N GLY A 206 -4.81 -2.78 2.44
CA GLY A 206 -3.76 -3.81 2.57
C GLY A 206 -3.94 -5.04 1.67
N LEU A 207 -5.13 -5.26 1.10
CA LEU A 207 -5.45 -6.44 0.27
C LEU A 207 -5.49 -6.15 -1.23
N LEU A 208 -5.57 -4.88 -1.62
CA LEU A 208 -5.60 -4.50 -3.02
C LEU A 208 -4.17 -4.28 -3.54
N PRO A 209 -3.79 -4.83 -4.71
CA PRO A 209 -2.51 -4.52 -5.32
C PRO A 209 -2.44 -3.03 -5.66
N ALA A 210 -1.96 -2.18 -4.77
CA ALA A 210 -1.69 -0.78 -5.11
C ALA A 210 -0.58 -0.73 -6.17
N PRO A 211 -0.54 0.29 -7.04
CA PRO A 211 0.65 0.53 -7.86
C PRO A 211 1.86 0.66 -6.92
N GLN A 212 2.80 -0.27 -7.04
CA GLN A 212 4.03 -0.23 -6.25
C GLN A 212 5.11 0.38 -7.13
N PRO A 213 5.69 1.53 -6.74
CA PRO A 213 6.90 2.04 -7.37
C PRO A 213 7.98 0.97 -7.38
N GLY A 214 8.89 1.03 -8.36
CA GLY A 214 9.93 0.03 -8.60
C GLY A 214 11.04 -0.01 -7.55
N MET A 215 10.72 0.03 -6.25
CA MET A 215 11.66 0.18 -5.14
C MET A 215 12.83 -0.81 -5.19
N GLN A 216 12.54 -2.09 -5.44
CA GLN A 216 13.59 -3.12 -5.54
C GLN A 216 14.47 -2.93 -6.79
N ALA A 217 13.89 -2.50 -7.90
CA ALA A 217 14.65 -2.22 -9.12
C ALA A 217 15.55 -0.99 -8.91
N THR A 218 15.04 0.04 -8.23
CA THR A 218 15.80 1.22 -7.84
C THR A 218 16.98 0.85 -6.93
N ALA A 219 16.74 0.10 -5.86
CA ALA A 219 17.79 -0.34 -4.94
C ALA A 219 18.91 -1.09 -5.69
N ARG A 220 18.55 -2.06 -6.53
CA ARG A 220 19.52 -2.82 -7.35
C ARG A 220 20.29 -1.93 -8.32
N LEU A 221 19.61 -1.04 -9.04
CA LEU A 221 20.25 -0.13 -9.98
C LEU A 221 21.26 0.78 -9.26
N CYS A 222 20.90 1.25 -8.07
CA CYS A 222 21.77 2.08 -7.24
C CYS A 222 22.96 1.31 -6.66
N GLU A 223 22.76 0.09 -6.17
CA GLU A 223 23.81 -0.79 -5.66
C GLU A 223 24.81 -1.20 -6.75
N ASP A 224 24.30 -1.64 -7.91
CA ASP A 224 25.10 -2.03 -9.07
C ASP A 224 25.86 -0.83 -9.67
N GLY A 225 25.30 0.37 -9.52
CA GLY A 225 25.85 1.63 -10.04
C GLY A 225 26.65 2.44 -9.02
N LYS A 226 26.93 1.92 -7.83
CA LYS A 226 27.57 2.69 -6.75
C LYS A 226 28.95 3.27 -7.09
N ASP A 227 29.68 2.60 -7.99
CA ASP A 227 31.02 3.02 -8.42
C ASP A 227 30.97 4.06 -9.57
N ASP A 228 29.79 4.31 -10.14
CA ASP A 228 29.55 5.40 -11.10
C ASP A 228 29.13 6.66 -10.33
N PRO A 229 29.95 7.74 -10.32
CA PRO A 229 29.67 8.94 -9.55
C PRO A 229 28.33 9.59 -9.89
N ALA A 230 27.88 9.54 -11.14
CA ALA A 230 26.63 10.17 -11.58
C ALA A 230 25.40 9.38 -11.10
N ILE A 231 25.48 8.04 -11.16
CA ILE A 231 24.42 7.18 -10.63
C ILE A 231 24.36 7.31 -9.11
N ARG A 232 25.50 7.21 -8.43
CA ARG A 232 25.59 7.36 -6.98
C ARG A 232 25.02 8.70 -6.50
N GLN A 233 25.37 9.80 -7.16
CA GLN A 233 24.82 11.12 -6.85
C GLN A 233 23.29 11.16 -7.01
N SER A 234 22.76 10.62 -8.11
CA SER A 234 21.31 10.57 -8.35
C SER A 234 20.60 9.72 -7.29
N CYS A 235 21.19 8.59 -6.89
CA CYS A 235 20.65 7.74 -5.84
C CYS A 235 20.66 8.40 -4.46
N LEU A 236 21.71 9.15 -4.11
CA LEU A 236 21.76 9.90 -2.85
C LEU A 236 20.79 11.10 -2.84
N GLN A 237 20.61 11.77 -3.97
CA GLN A 237 19.58 12.82 -4.12
C GLN A 237 18.16 12.25 -3.95
N LEU A 238 17.90 11.11 -4.61
CA LEU A 238 16.64 10.39 -4.43
C LEU A 238 16.48 9.93 -2.97
N ALA A 239 17.54 9.44 -2.33
CA ALA A 239 17.50 8.99 -0.93
C ALA A 239 16.97 10.10 -0.01
N HIS A 240 17.52 11.30 -0.14
CA HIS A 240 17.08 12.47 0.61
C HIS A 240 15.60 12.79 0.40
N LEU A 241 15.12 12.72 -0.85
CA LEU A 241 13.71 12.94 -1.16
C LEU A 241 12.80 11.88 -0.52
N LEU A 242 13.21 10.62 -0.56
CA LEU A 242 12.43 9.49 -0.07
C LEU A 242 12.34 9.43 1.46
N GLU A 243 13.37 9.91 2.18
CA GLU A 243 13.37 9.96 3.65
C GLU A 243 12.23 10.82 4.21
N TRP A 244 11.77 11.81 3.44
CA TRP A 244 10.62 12.67 3.75
C TRP A 244 9.37 12.31 2.93
N GLY A 245 9.37 11.15 2.29
CA GLY A 245 8.30 10.69 1.41
C GLY A 245 6.99 10.36 2.11
N SER A 246 5.94 10.14 1.31
CA SER A 246 4.58 9.90 1.79
C SER A 246 4.35 8.58 2.53
N SER A 247 5.23 7.59 2.41
CA SER A 247 5.02 6.24 2.94
C SER A 247 6.23 5.65 3.67
N PRO A 248 6.02 4.73 4.63
CA PRO A 248 7.10 4.02 5.29
C PRO A 248 7.99 3.25 4.31
N LEU A 249 7.42 2.73 3.22
CA LEU A 249 8.19 1.99 2.21
C LEU A 249 9.19 2.91 1.48
N ALA A 250 8.76 4.12 1.12
CA ALA A 250 9.65 5.13 0.53
C ALA A 250 10.77 5.52 1.49
N ARG A 251 10.42 5.84 2.74
CA ARG A 251 11.40 6.20 3.77
C ARG A 251 12.42 5.08 4.00
N SER A 252 11.97 3.82 4.00
CA SER A 252 12.87 2.66 4.09
C SER A 252 13.86 2.61 2.92
N LEU A 253 13.41 2.80 1.67
CA LEU A 253 14.33 2.85 0.54
C LEU A 253 15.33 4.02 0.66
N GLY A 254 14.87 5.21 1.04
CA GLY A 254 15.76 6.36 1.24
C GLY A 254 16.88 6.08 2.25
N LEU A 255 16.49 5.56 3.42
CA LEU A 255 17.44 5.17 4.47
C LEU A 255 18.42 4.09 4.00
N HIS A 256 17.95 3.07 3.26
CA HIS A 256 18.79 2.02 2.69
C HIS A 256 19.84 2.57 1.71
N LEU A 257 19.42 3.48 0.83
CA LEU A 257 20.32 4.12 -0.13
C LEU A 257 21.36 4.99 0.58
N ARG A 258 20.96 5.77 1.59
CA ARG A 258 21.89 6.58 2.39
C ARG A 258 22.89 5.69 3.15
N GLU A 259 22.42 4.61 3.77
CA GLU A 259 23.28 3.64 4.45
C GLU A 259 24.30 2.99 3.51
N THR A 260 23.88 2.59 2.32
CA THR A 260 24.70 1.78 1.43
C THR A 260 25.66 2.61 0.57
N LEU A 261 25.27 3.85 0.24
CA LEU A 261 25.96 4.67 -0.74
C LEU A 261 26.71 5.87 -0.15
N SER A 262 26.43 6.28 1.09
CA SER A 262 27.18 7.38 1.71
C SER A 262 28.65 6.99 1.93
N ASP A 263 29.58 7.92 1.75
CA ASP A 263 30.99 7.73 2.15
C ASP A 263 31.22 8.10 3.63
N ASP A 264 30.24 8.76 4.27
CA ASP A 264 30.32 9.21 5.64
C ASP A 264 29.82 8.12 6.61
N PRO A 265 30.70 7.54 7.46
CA PRO A 265 30.33 6.53 8.44
C PRO A 265 29.26 6.99 9.43
N GLU A 266 29.21 8.28 9.77
CA GLU A 266 28.19 8.83 10.67
C GLU A 266 26.82 8.83 10.01
N ALA A 267 26.72 9.32 8.77
CA ALA A 267 25.50 9.23 7.97
C ALA A 267 25.00 7.78 7.79
N GLN A 268 25.92 6.82 7.61
CA GLN A 268 25.56 5.40 7.53
C GLN A 268 25.00 4.87 8.87
N ALA A 269 25.62 5.25 9.99
CA ALA A 269 25.15 4.85 11.32
C ALA A 269 23.79 5.48 11.67
N ALA A 270 23.60 6.75 11.33
CA ALA A 270 22.32 7.44 11.49
C ALA A 270 21.22 6.77 10.66
N ALA A 271 21.49 6.41 9.40
CA ALA A 271 20.55 5.68 8.56
C ALA A 271 20.11 4.33 9.16
N ARG A 272 21.04 3.56 9.74
CA ARG A 272 20.72 2.31 10.46
C ARG A 272 19.83 2.54 11.68
N ALA A 273 20.14 3.57 12.47
CA ALA A 273 19.35 3.91 13.65
C ALA A 273 17.92 4.33 13.26
N GLU A 274 17.80 5.21 12.26
CA GLU A 274 16.51 5.64 11.73
C GLU A 274 15.72 4.48 11.09
N MET A 275 16.37 3.53 10.43
CA MET A 275 15.73 2.32 9.92
C MET A 275 15.14 1.47 11.06
N THR A 276 15.87 1.38 12.18
CA THR A 276 15.39 0.67 13.39
C THR A 276 14.16 1.35 13.98
N ASN A 277 14.17 2.69 14.05
CA ASN A 277 13.03 3.49 14.48
C ASN A 277 11.83 3.32 13.54
N LEU A 278 12.03 3.41 12.22
CA LEU A 278 10.96 3.21 11.24
C LEU A 278 10.33 1.82 11.37
N ALA A 279 11.14 0.77 11.53
CA ALA A 279 10.63 -0.57 11.75
C ALA A 279 9.83 -0.70 13.05
N TRP A 280 10.22 0.03 14.10
CA TRP A 280 9.47 0.13 15.36
C TRP A 280 8.13 0.84 15.16
N GLU A 281 8.11 1.99 14.49
CA GLU A 281 6.89 2.76 14.17
C GLU A 281 5.89 1.90 13.39
N VAL A 282 6.34 1.25 12.30
CA VAL A 282 5.48 0.41 11.45
C VAL A 282 4.89 -0.77 12.23
N ARG A 283 5.69 -1.45 13.07
CA ARG A 283 5.19 -2.56 13.90
C ARG A 283 4.14 -2.11 14.91
N ASN A 284 4.36 -1.00 15.59
CA ASN A 284 3.42 -0.48 16.57
C ASN A 284 2.13 0.00 15.90
N PHE A 285 2.23 0.66 14.76
CA PHE A 285 1.06 1.10 14.02
C PHE A 285 0.25 -0.08 13.47
N ALA A 286 0.92 -1.15 13.00
CA ALA A 286 0.25 -2.38 12.61
C ALA A 286 -0.49 -3.02 13.80
N ALA A 287 0.11 -3.03 14.99
CA ALA A 287 -0.53 -3.54 16.20
C ALA A 287 -1.74 -2.69 16.64
N LEU A 288 -1.64 -1.36 16.55
CA LEU A 288 -2.77 -0.46 16.78
C LEU A 288 -3.90 -0.72 15.77
N SER A 289 -3.57 -0.75 14.48
CA SER A 289 -4.54 -0.96 13.40
C SER A 289 -5.26 -2.30 13.54
N ALA A 290 -4.56 -3.37 13.95
CA ALA A 290 -5.15 -4.68 14.19
C ALA A 290 -6.15 -4.68 15.35
N ARG A 291 -5.93 -3.87 16.40
CA ARG A 291 -6.83 -3.74 17.55
C ARG A 291 -8.07 -2.91 17.24
N ALA A 292 -7.99 -1.98 16.29
CA ALA A 292 -9.05 -1.01 16.01
C ALA A 292 -10.40 -1.66 15.68
N ALA A 293 -10.43 -2.83 15.03
CA ALA A 293 -11.67 -3.54 14.73
C ALA A 293 -12.48 -3.96 15.98
N GLY A 294 -11.82 -4.07 17.13
CA GLY A 294 -12.42 -4.42 18.43
C GLY A 294 -12.54 -3.25 19.41
N ASP A 295 -11.91 -2.11 19.13
CA ASP A 295 -11.85 -0.94 20.02
C ASP A 295 -12.53 0.27 19.37
N LYS A 296 -13.65 0.71 19.95
CA LYS A 296 -14.46 1.81 19.41
C LYS A 296 -13.69 3.13 19.34
N ALA A 297 -13.00 3.50 20.42
CA ALA A 297 -12.33 4.79 20.52
C ALA A 297 -11.18 4.86 19.51
N LEU A 298 -10.38 3.78 19.44
CA LEU A 298 -9.30 3.66 18.49
C LEU A 298 -9.80 3.65 17.04
N ALA A 299 -10.87 2.91 16.72
CA ALA A 299 -11.47 2.91 15.38
C ALA A 299 -11.91 4.32 14.96
N GLN A 300 -12.62 5.04 15.85
CA GLN A 300 -13.05 6.40 15.60
C GLN A 300 -11.86 7.33 15.38
N HIS A 301 -10.82 7.20 16.19
CA HIS A 301 -9.62 8.01 16.11
C HIS A 301 -8.86 7.79 14.78
N LEU A 302 -8.57 6.54 14.41
CA LEU A 302 -7.89 6.23 13.14
C LEU A 302 -8.70 6.66 11.92
N LEU A 303 -10.03 6.51 11.95
CA LEU A 303 -10.90 7.00 10.88
C LEU A 303 -10.93 8.52 10.81
N ALA A 304 -10.85 9.23 11.94
CA ALA A 304 -10.74 10.68 11.97
C ALA A 304 -9.40 11.15 11.38
N LEU A 305 -8.29 10.52 11.74
CA LEU A 305 -6.98 10.80 11.15
C LEU A 305 -6.99 10.59 9.63
N ALA A 306 -7.54 9.48 9.15
CA ALA A 306 -7.67 9.21 7.72
C ALA A 306 -8.51 10.28 6.99
N ARG A 307 -9.64 10.73 7.58
CA ARG A 307 -10.49 11.78 6.99
C ARG A 307 -9.80 13.14 6.90
N ASN A 308 -8.96 13.48 7.88
CA ASN A 308 -8.18 14.71 7.86
C ASN A 308 -7.18 14.75 6.69
N GLY A 309 -6.84 13.60 6.11
CA GLY A 309 -5.93 13.49 4.98
C GLY A 309 -4.47 13.56 5.39
N GLY A 310 -3.62 13.93 4.45
CA GLY A 310 -2.16 13.86 4.58
C GLY A 310 -1.59 12.58 3.95
N THR A 311 -0.35 12.26 4.29
CA THR A 311 0.36 11.07 3.81
C THR A 311 0.17 9.88 4.76
N GLU A 312 0.42 8.66 4.28
CA GLU A 312 0.42 7.46 5.15
C GLU A 312 1.39 7.62 6.33
N MET A 313 2.58 8.17 6.06
CA MET A 313 3.57 8.44 7.09
C MET A 313 3.03 9.42 8.14
N SER A 314 2.40 10.53 7.72
CA SER A 314 1.85 11.53 8.65
C SER A 314 0.71 10.97 9.52
N LEU A 315 -0.16 10.13 8.95
CA LEU A 315 -1.23 9.43 9.66
C LEU A 315 -0.66 8.47 10.70
N MET A 316 0.31 7.64 10.29
CA MET A 316 0.96 6.68 11.19
C MET A 316 1.61 7.40 12.37
N LEU A 317 2.41 8.44 12.11
CA LEU A 317 3.09 9.20 13.15
C LEU A 317 2.11 9.95 14.06
N ALA A 318 0.98 10.43 13.55
CA ALA A 318 -0.07 11.03 14.37
C ALA A 318 -0.71 9.98 15.28
N ALA A 319 -1.13 8.84 14.74
CA ALA A 319 -1.73 7.75 15.51
C ALA A 319 -0.82 7.24 16.64
N LEU A 320 0.48 7.07 16.37
CA LEU A 320 1.44 6.65 17.39
C LEU A 320 1.58 7.69 18.51
N ARG A 321 1.72 8.97 18.16
CA ARG A 321 1.86 10.07 19.13
C ARG A 321 0.61 10.23 19.98
N ASP A 322 -0.57 10.16 19.37
CA ASP A 322 -1.85 10.35 20.07
C ASP A 322 -2.16 9.18 21.02
N GLU A 323 -1.67 7.97 20.73
CA GLU A 323 -1.71 6.80 21.62
C GLU A 323 -0.54 6.73 22.62
N GLY A 324 0.31 7.76 22.68
CA GLY A 324 1.44 7.84 23.60
C GLY A 324 2.55 6.82 23.33
N ILE A 325 2.65 6.31 22.11
CA ILE A 325 3.71 5.38 21.69
C ILE A 325 4.93 6.19 21.22
N PRO A 326 6.12 5.99 21.83
CA PRO A 326 7.34 6.65 21.39
C PRO A 326 7.69 6.30 19.94
N LEU A 327 8.20 7.28 19.20
CA LEU A 327 8.66 7.08 17.81
C LEU A 327 10.05 6.43 17.75
N ASP A 328 10.88 6.66 18.76
CA ASP A 328 12.17 5.99 18.88
C ASP A 328 12.00 4.55 19.37
N ALA A 329 12.73 3.64 18.75
CA ALA A 329 12.81 2.26 19.21
C ALA A 329 13.46 2.20 20.59
N PRO A 330 13.04 1.29 21.48
CA PRO A 330 13.71 1.08 22.76
C PRO A 330 15.21 0.83 22.57
N GLY A 331 16.04 1.57 23.29
CA GLY A 331 17.51 1.49 23.19
C GLY A 331 18.14 2.31 22.06
N ALA A 332 17.36 2.92 21.16
CA ALA A 332 17.90 3.76 20.07
C ALA A 332 18.66 4.99 20.61
N SER A 333 18.13 5.62 21.66
CA SER A 333 18.80 6.75 22.33
C SER A 333 20.09 6.35 23.06
N GLU A 334 20.20 5.08 23.49
CA GLU A 334 21.38 4.56 24.19
C GLU A 334 22.47 4.17 23.18
N ALA A 335 22.08 3.58 22.05
CA ALA A 335 22.98 3.26 20.93
C ALA A 335 23.54 4.52 20.24
N ALA A 336 22.74 5.58 20.11
CA ALA A 336 23.19 6.87 19.56
C ALA A 336 24.21 7.57 20.48
N ALA A 337 24.12 7.36 21.80
CA ALA A 337 25.07 7.91 22.77
C ALA A 337 26.39 7.12 22.87
N ILE A 338 26.42 5.87 22.39
CA ILE A 338 27.60 4.98 22.43
C ILE A 338 28.38 5.01 21.10
N ALA A 339 27.83 5.61 20.05
CA ALA A 339 28.59 5.87 18.82
C ALA A 339 29.81 6.76 19.13
N PRO A 340 31.04 6.36 18.77
CA PRO A 340 32.23 7.05 19.22
C PRO A 340 32.27 8.45 18.60
N THR A 341 32.22 9.48 19.44
CA THR A 341 32.63 10.84 19.10
C THR A 341 34.12 10.81 18.76
N ALA A 342 34.47 10.49 17.51
CA ALA A 342 35.81 10.62 17.00
C ALA A 342 36.08 12.07 16.62
N SER A 343 36.17 12.94 17.63
CA SER A 343 36.81 14.25 17.49
C SER A 343 37.34 14.75 18.82
N THR A 344 38.55 14.31 19.13
CA THR A 344 39.52 15.09 19.90
C THR A 344 40.91 14.70 19.41
N VAL A 345 41.32 15.30 18.29
CA VAL A 345 42.75 15.55 18.03
C VAL A 345 43.08 16.90 18.65
N ALA A 346 43.95 16.90 19.64
CA ALA A 346 44.63 18.08 20.14
C ALA A 346 45.94 17.64 20.83
N PRO A 347 46.97 18.50 20.85
CA PRO A 347 47.58 19.27 19.77
C PRO A 347 48.85 18.59 19.19
#